data_AF-A0A395NAJ3-F1
#
_entry.id   AF-A0A395NAJ3-F1
#
_cell.length_a   1.000
_cell.length_b   1.000
_cell.length_c   1.000
_cell.angle_alpha   90.00
_cell.angle_beta   90.00
_cell.angle_gamma   90.00
#
_symmetry.space_group_name_H-M   'P 1'
#
loop_
_entity.id
_entity.type
_entity.pdbx_description
1 polymer ?
#
loop_
_entity_poly.entity_id
_entity_poly.type
_entity_poly.pdbx_seq_one_letter_code
_entity_poly.pdbx_strand_id
1 'polypeptide(L)'
;MAEEASFRDATAIASTPGLSAASDSTAADQQPKKFPKGVVLGKDGKPCRSCTSFASWAAQTKDKTKKDVATGSRTVSTTAVASGPPADCPPDVETLGRSTWTLLHSIAATYPETPSRGQQSDLLSFVGLFSKLYPCWVCAEDFQGYMARQKPQVSSRDEFSQWLCRAHNDVNRKLGKPEFDCSRWDERWRTGWKDGRCD
;
A
#
# COMPACT_ATOMS: atom_id res chain seq x y z
N MET A 1 24.84 -8.44 -49.15
CA MET A 1 26.24 -8.06 -48.89
C MET A 1 26.60 -8.71 -47.57
N ALA A 2 27.46 -9.71 -47.64
CA ALA A 2 27.95 -10.51 -46.53
C ALA A 2 29.44 -10.23 -46.35
N GLU A 3 29.92 -10.21 -45.10
CA GLU A 3 31.29 -10.54 -44.64
C GLU A 3 31.27 -10.36 -43.10
N GLU A 4 31.35 -11.41 -42.27
CA GLU A 4 32.52 -12.22 -41.86
C GLU A 4 33.64 -11.42 -41.17
N ALA A 5 33.83 -11.67 -39.86
CA ALA A 5 35.14 -11.64 -39.20
C ALA A 5 35.12 -12.54 -37.95
N SER A 6 35.88 -13.62 -38.02
CA SER A 6 36.19 -14.59 -36.97
C SER A 6 37.68 -14.46 -36.60
N PHE A 7 38.05 -14.55 -35.31
CA PHE A 7 39.31 -15.21 -34.90
C PHE A 7 39.38 -15.57 -33.38
N ARG A 8 39.24 -16.88 -33.10
CA ARG A 8 40.05 -17.83 -32.27
C ARG A 8 40.68 -17.44 -30.90
N ASP A 9 40.15 -18.06 -29.85
CA ASP A 9 40.71 -19.13 -28.95
C ASP A 9 42.17 -19.09 -28.42
N ALA A 10 42.33 -19.25 -27.08
CA ALA A 10 43.40 -20.04 -26.43
C ALA A 10 43.10 -20.31 -24.94
N THR A 11 43.35 -21.56 -24.54
CA THR A 11 43.09 -22.20 -23.24
C THR A 11 44.39 -22.38 -22.43
N ALA A 12 44.37 -22.32 -21.07
CA ALA A 12 45.15 -23.22 -20.18
C ALA A 12 45.00 -22.99 -18.64
N ILE A 13 44.25 -23.88 -17.98
CA ILE A 13 44.55 -24.75 -16.79
C ILE A 13 45.71 -24.45 -15.80
N ALA A 14 45.39 -24.52 -14.48
CA ALA A 14 46.16 -25.22 -13.43
C ALA A 14 45.32 -25.42 -12.12
N SER A 15 45.60 -26.51 -11.39
CA SER A 15 44.79 -27.11 -10.30
C SER A 15 45.44 -27.01 -8.89
N THR A 16 44.60 -26.82 -7.84
CA THR A 16 44.53 -27.35 -6.43
C THR A 16 45.80 -27.48 -5.52
N PRO A 17 45.74 -27.82 -4.19
CA PRO A 17 44.65 -27.99 -3.19
C PRO A 17 44.90 -27.27 -1.81
N GLY A 18 43.97 -27.34 -0.84
CA GLY A 18 44.31 -27.15 0.59
C GLY A 18 43.19 -26.77 1.58
N LEU A 19 42.88 -27.68 2.51
CA LEU A 19 42.03 -27.60 3.71
C LEU A 19 42.30 -26.40 4.64
N SER A 20 41.26 -25.82 5.26
CA SER A 20 40.94 -26.07 6.69
C SER A 20 39.76 -25.20 7.17
N ALA A 21 38.97 -25.80 8.06
CA ALA A 21 37.85 -25.19 8.75
C ALA A 21 38.31 -24.18 9.80
N ALA A 22 37.59 -23.06 9.91
CA ALA A 22 37.44 -22.30 11.14
C ALA A 22 36.08 -21.61 11.09
N SER A 23 35.10 -22.29 11.68
CA SER A 23 33.88 -21.71 12.21
C SER A 23 34.22 -20.59 13.19
N ASP A 24 33.92 -19.34 12.84
CA ASP A 24 33.81 -18.27 13.83
C ASP A 24 32.37 -17.78 13.87
N SER A 25 31.66 -18.32 14.86
CA SER A 25 30.28 -18.05 15.18
C SER A 25 30.21 -16.71 15.90
N THR A 26 29.86 -15.64 15.20
CA THR A 26 29.30 -14.44 15.83
C THR A 26 27.87 -14.22 15.33
N ALA A 27 27.03 -15.22 15.59
CA ALA A 27 25.59 -15.03 15.59
C ALA A 27 25.25 -14.12 16.78
N ALA A 28 25.08 -12.82 16.48
CA ALA A 28 24.43 -11.91 17.39
C ALA A 28 23.05 -12.49 17.75
N ASP A 29 22.89 -12.84 19.02
CA ASP A 29 21.65 -13.29 19.65
C ASP A 29 20.55 -12.24 19.45
N GLN A 30 19.77 -12.40 18.39
CA GLN A 30 18.48 -11.76 18.21
C GLN A 30 17.45 -12.85 18.43
N GLN A 31 17.01 -13.02 19.69
CA GLN A 31 15.85 -13.82 20.02
C GLN A 31 14.70 -13.51 19.04
N PRO A 32 14.04 -14.51 18.43
CA PRO A 32 12.92 -14.26 17.54
C PRO A 32 11.80 -13.61 18.36
N LYS A 33 11.53 -12.33 18.06
CA LYS A 33 10.43 -11.57 18.67
C LYS A 33 9.14 -12.37 18.46
N LYS A 34 8.61 -13.01 19.51
CA LYS A 34 7.34 -13.73 19.46
C LYS A 34 6.23 -12.69 19.23
N PHE A 35 5.69 -12.67 18.02
CA PHE A 35 4.55 -11.82 17.69
C PHE A 35 3.26 -12.43 18.25
N PRO A 36 2.29 -11.60 18.72
CA PRO A 36 0.98 -12.07 19.16
C PRO A 36 0.25 -12.86 18.06
N LYS A 37 -0.59 -13.83 18.45
CA LYS A 37 -1.39 -14.63 17.51
C LYS A 37 -2.25 -13.71 16.63
N GLY A 38 -2.18 -13.89 15.31
CA GLY A 38 -2.98 -13.15 14.33
C GLY A 38 -2.31 -11.91 13.73
N VAL A 39 -1.11 -11.53 14.18
CA VAL A 39 -0.28 -10.51 13.52
C VAL A 39 0.44 -11.13 12.32
N VAL A 40 0.22 -10.56 11.13
CA VAL A 40 0.91 -10.97 9.90
C VAL A 40 2.07 -10.02 9.62
N LEU A 41 3.25 -10.57 9.31
CA LEU A 41 4.42 -9.79 8.89
C LEU A 41 4.39 -9.50 7.38
N GLY A 42 4.79 -8.30 6.99
CA GLY A 42 5.00 -7.91 5.62
C GLY A 42 6.28 -8.50 5.03
N LYS A 43 6.49 -8.25 3.72
CA LYS A 43 7.70 -8.67 2.99
C LYS A 43 8.99 -8.02 3.53
N ASP A 44 8.85 -6.92 4.27
CA ASP A 44 9.93 -6.20 4.95
C ASP A 44 10.19 -6.71 6.39
N GLY A 45 9.50 -7.77 6.82
CA GLY A 45 9.61 -8.35 8.16
C GLY A 45 8.92 -7.54 9.27
N LYS A 46 8.20 -6.46 8.94
CA LYS A 46 7.48 -5.60 9.91
C LYS A 46 6.00 -5.99 9.99
N PRO A 47 5.28 -5.71 11.09
CA PRO A 47 3.84 -5.94 11.17
C PRO A 47 3.06 -5.26 10.04
N CYS A 48 2.29 -6.03 9.28
CA CYS A 48 1.48 -5.55 8.17
C CYS A 48 0.07 -5.20 8.66
N ARG A 49 -0.25 -3.90 8.71
CA ARG A 49 -1.57 -3.39 9.12
C ARG A 49 -2.68 -3.91 8.20
N SER A 50 -2.48 -3.85 6.88
CA SER A 50 -3.46 -4.31 5.89
C SER A 50 -3.67 -5.83 5.88
N CYS A 51 -2.74 -6.59 6.46
CA CYS A 51 -2.78 -8.05 6.53
C CYS A 51 -3.26 -8.57 7.90
N THR A 52 -3.49 -7.68 8.87
CA THR A 52 -3.79 -8.02 10.26
C THR A 52 -5.16 -7.45 10.62
N SER A 53 -6.01 -8.25 11.28
CA SER A 53 -7.32 -7.77 11.72
C SER A 53 -7.19 -6.60 12.70
N PHE A 54 -8.18 -5.70 12.72
CA PHE A 54 -8.16 -4.57 13.66
C PHE A 54 -8.05 -5.04 15.12
N ALA A 55 -8.76 -6.10 15.50
CA ALA A 55 -8.70 -6.65 16.86
C ALA A 55 -7.29 -7.15 17.22
N SER A 56 -6.63 -7.84 16.28
CA SER A 56 -5.24 -8.30 16.45
C SER A 56 -4.25 -7.14 16.50
N TRP A 57 -4.48 -6.09 15.71
CA TRP A 57 -3.66 -4.88 15.70
C TRP A 57 -3.76 -4.12 17.02
N ALA A 58 -4.98 -3.87 17.50
CA ALA A 58 -5.25 -3.16 18.76
C ALA A 58 -4.75 -3.92 19.99
N ALA A 59 -4.70 -5.26 19.94
CA ALA A 59 -4.08 -6.05 20.99
C ALA A 59 -2.54 -5.89 21.00
N GLN A 60 -1.92 -5.83 19.81
CA GLN A 60 -0.46 -5.67 19.68
C GLN A 60 0.03 -4.29 20.16
N THR A 61 -0.71 -3.22 19.88
CA THR A 61 -0.40 -1.86 20.35
C THR A 61 -0.52 -1.77 21.87
N LYS A 62 -1.58 -2.35 22.47
CA LYS A 62 -1.76 -2.40 23.94
C LYS A 62 -0.64 -3.14 24.68
N ASP A 63 -0.09 -4.21 24.10
CA ASP A 63 1.04 -4.92 24.72
C ASP A 63 2.36 -4.13 24.63
N LYS A 64 2.52 -3.21 23.67
CA LYS A 64 3.66 -2.27 23.62
C LYS A 64 3.56 -1.13 24.63
N THR A 65 2.36 -0.83 25.15
CA THR A 65 2.08 0.31 26.03
C THR A 65 1.91 -0.08 27.50
N LYS A 66 2.33 -1.28 27.94
CA LYS A 66 2.31 -1.70 29.36
C LYS A 66 3.41 -1.07 30.25
N LYS A 67 3.79 0.17 29.96
CA LYS A 67 4.32 1.12 30.95
C LYS A 67 3.52 2.41 30.77
N ASP A 68 2.88 2.81 31.85
CA ASP A 68 2.13 4.07 32.07
C ASP A 68 0.60 4.04 31.85
N VAL A 69 -0.05 3.79 33.00
CA VAL A 69 -1.29 4.37 33.54
C VAL A 69 -2.60 4.23 32.75
N ALA A 70 -3.54 3.56 33.42
CA ALA A 70 -4.96 3.47 33.11
C ALA A 70 -5.68 4.82 33.34
N THR A 71 -6.62 5.18 32.45
CA THR A 71 -7.93 5.72 32.83
C THR A 71 -8.91 5.48 31.68
N GLY A 72 -10.13 5.05 32.03
CA GLY A 72 -11.13 4.51 31.12
C GLY A 72 -11.76 5.52 30.16
N SER A 73 -12.43 4.96 29.14
CA SER A 73 -13.27 5.73 28.22
C SER A 73 -14.62 5.05 28.04
N ARG A 74 -15.67 5.84 28.21
CA ARG A 74 -17.08 5.49 28.03
C ARG A 74 -17.38 5.30 26.55
N THR A 75 -17.96 4.16 26.21
CA THR A 75 -18.56 3.87 24.91
C THR A 75 -19.83 4.68 24.72
N VAL A 76 -19.76 5.74 23.91
CA VAL A 76 -20.94 6.37 23.34
C VAL A 76 -21.20 5.71 21.99
N SER A 77 -22.15 4.79 21.96
CA SER A 77 -22.65 4.19 20.73
C SER A 77 -23.62 5.17 20.08
N THR A 78 -23.13 6.02 19.18
CA THR A 78 -23.99 6.71 18.21
C THR A 78 -24.30 5.74 17.08
N THR A 79 -25.55 5.27 17.03
CA THR A 79 -26.11 4.53 15.90
C THR A 79 -26.15 5.46 14.69
N ALA A 80 -25.11 5.43 13.86
CA ALA A 80 -25.09 6.14 12.59
C ALA A 80 -26.10 5.47 11.64
N VAL A 81 -27.03 6.27 11.11
CA VAL A 81 -27.96 5.84 10.07
C VAL A 81 -27.14 5.41 8.85
N ALA A 82 -27.28 4.15 8.44
CA ALA A 82 -26.56 3.60 7.30
C ALA A 82 -26.97 4.37 6.03
N SER A 83 -26.02 5.09 5.45
CA SER A 83 -26.20 5.97 4.27
C SER A 83 -25.97 5.19 2.97
N GLY A 84 -26.57 4.01 2.87
CA GLY A 84 -26.40 3.13 1.71
C GLY A 84 -27.41 1.98 1.70
N PRO A 85 -27.46 1.24 0.58
CA PRO A 85 -28.29 0.05 0.48
C PRO A 85 -27.89 -1.00 1.55
N PRO A 86 -28.80 -1.93 1.90
CA PRO A 86 -28.47 -3.07 2.75
C PRO A 86 -27.23 -3.82 2.24
N ALA A 87 -26.46 -4.45 3.15
CA ALA A 87 -25.17 -5.06 2.83
C ALA A 87 -25.26 -6.22 1.83
N ASP A 88 -26.42 -6.83 1.69
CA ASP A 88 -26.75 -7.91 0.75
C ASP A 88 -27.32 -7.42 -0.59
N CYS A 89 -27.45 -6.10 -0.78
CA CYS A 89 -27.90 -5.50 -2.03
C CYS A 89 -26.72 -5.05 -2.92
N PRO A 90 -26.90 -4.97 -4.25
CA PRO A 90 -25.89 -4.37 -5.13
C PRO A 90 -25.53 -2.94 -4.69
N PRO A 91 -24.25 -2.53 -4.82
CA PRO A 91 -23.82 -1.21 -4.37
C PRO A 91 -24.37 -0.12 -5.30
N ASP A 92 -24.84 0.98 -4.69
CA ASP A 92 -25.10 2.23 -5.40
C ASP A 92 -23.80 2.97 -5.75
N VAL A 93 -23.92 4.09 -6.46
CA VAL A 93 -22.75 4.88 -6.92
C VAL A 93 -21.86 5.36 -5.77
N GLU A 94 -22.46 5.65 -4.60
CA GLU A 94 -21.70 6.11 -3.46
C GLU A 94 -20.98 4.97 -2.74
N THR A 95 -21.66 3.84 -2.54
CA THR A 95 -21.08 2.64 -1.92
C THR A 95 -19.97 2.06 -2.79
N LEU A 96 -20.21 1.98 -4.10
CA LEU A 96 -19.19 1.60 -5.07
C LEU A 96 -17.99 2.58 -5.01
N GLY A 97 -18.25 3.89 -5.08
CA GLY A 97 -17.20 4.91 -5.04
C GLY A 97 -16.35 4.87 -3.77
N ARG A 98 -16.97 4.81 -2.58
CA ARG A 98 -16.26 4.70 -1.30
C ARG A 98 -15.40 3.44 -1.22
N SER A 99 -15.93 2.31 -1.68
CA SER A 99 -15.23 1.02 -1.70
C SER A 99 -14.03 1.05 -2.66
N THR A 100 -14.23 1.62 -3.85
CA THR A 100 -13.17 1.79 -4.84
C THR A 100 -12.07 2.72 -4.36
N TRP A 101 -12.39 3.88 -3.78
CA TRP A 101 -11.37 4.76 -3.22
C TRP A 101 -10.58 4.10 -2.10
N THR A 102 -11.25 3.29 -1.27
CA THR A 102 -10.56 2.50 -0.24
C THR A 102 -9.55 1.53 -0.86
N LEU A 103 -9.91 0.83 -1.93
CA LEU A 103 -9.00 -0.05 -2.66
C LEU A 103 -7.83 0.74 -3.28
N LEU A 104 -8.12 1.79 -4.06
CA LEU A 104 -7.09 2.56 -4.77
C LEU A 104 -6.09 3.19 -3.82
N HIS A 105 -6.54 3.80 -2.72
CA HIS A 105 -5.65 4.39 -1.73
C HIS A 105 -4.87 3.33 -0.95
N SER A 106 -5.41 2.12 -0.76
CA SER A 106 -4.67 1.00 -0.16
C SER A 106 -3.58 0.46 -1.10
N ILE A 107 -3.85 0.40 -2.41
CA ILE A 107 -2.83 0.09 -3.42
C ILE A 107 -1.73 1.16 -3.39
N ALA A 108 -2.10 2.44 -3.35
CA ALA A 108 -1.13 3.53 -3.26
C ALA A 108 -0.29 3.44 -1.99
N ALA A 109 -0.92 3.23 -0.82
CA ALA A 109 -0.24 3.11 0.46
C ALA A 109 0.74 1.93 0.56
N THR A 110 0.51 0.86 -0.21
CA THR A 110 1.36 -0.34 -0.25
C THR A 110 2.35 -0.34 -1.42
N TYR A 111 2.28 0.66 -2.31
CA TYR A 111 3.22 0.83 -3.40
C TYR A 111 4.66 1.04 -2.88
N PRO A 112 5.71 0.53 -3.55
CA PRO A 112 7.08 0.70 -3.08
C PRO A 112 7.53 2.16 -3.05
N GLU A 113 8.39 2.50 -2.09
CA GLU A 113 9.08 3.81 -2.07
C GLU A 113 9.93 3.99 -3.33
N THR A 114 10.64 2.93 -3.74
CA THR A 114 11.48 2.87 -4.94
C THR A 114 11.01 1.71 -5.83
N PRO A 115 9.98 1.90 -6.66
CA PRO A 115 9.41 0.86 -7.52
C PRO A 115 10.32 0.55 -8.71
N SER A 116 10.39 -0.74 -9.07
CA SER A 116 11.04 -1.16 -10.31
C SER A 116 10.28 -0.66 -11.54
N ARG A 117 10.94 -0.63 -12.71
CA ARG A 117 10.27 -0.27 -13.97
C ARG A 117 9.05 -1.15 -14.27
N GLY A 118 9.13 -2.44 -13.91
CA GLY A 118 7.99 -3.37 -14.01
C GLY A 118 6.81 -2.91 -13.15
N GLN A 119 7.05 -2.61 -11.88
CA GLN A 119 6.01 -2.13 -10.96
C GLN A 119 5.40 -0.78 -11.38
N GLN A 120 6.19 0.10 -12.01
CA GLN A 120 5.68 1.35 -12.59
C GLN A 120 4.76 1.06 -13.79
N SER A 121 5.19 0.19 -14.69
CA SER A 121 4.38 -0.25 -15.84
C SER A 121 3.08 -0.94 -15.42
N ASP A 122 3.15 -1.80 -14.41
CA ASP A 122 1.99 -2.51 -13.87
C ASP A 122 0.98 -1.54 -13.29
N LEU A 123 1.43 -0.55 -12.52
CA LEU A 123 0.55 0.44 -11.91
C LEU A 123 -0.10 1.35 -12.96
N LEU A 124 0.66 1.80 -13.96
CA LEU A 124 0.11 2.56 -15.09
C LEU A 124 -0.95 1.75 -15.86
N SER A 125 -0.66 0.48 -16.12
CA SER A 125 -1.59 -0.43 -16.80
C SER A 125 -2.85 -0.65 -15.97
N PHE A 126 -2.70 -0.86 -14.67
CA PHE A 126 -3.82 -1.00 -13.74
C PHE A 126 -4.72 0.24 -13.74
N VAL A 127 -4.16 1.45 -13.59
CA VAL A 127 -4.95 2.70 -13.58
C VAL A 127 -5.63 2.92 -14.94
N GLY A 128 -4.94 2.62 -16.03
CA GLY A 128 -5.50 2.67 -17.39
C GLY A 128 -6.67 1.71 -17.58
N LEU A 129 -6.53 0.45 -17.17
CA LEU A 129 -7.61 -0.55 -17.24
C LEU A 129 -8.77 -0.20 -16.30
N PHE A 130 -8.47 0.22 -15.07
CA PHE A 130 -9.46 0.69 -14.11
C PHE A 130 -10.32 1.81 -14.70
N SER A 131 -9.71 2.80 -15.35
CA SER A 131 -10.44 3.92 -15.97
C SER A 131 -11.43 3.50 -17.07
N LYS A 132 -11.21 2.33 -17.70
CA LYS A 132 -12.08 1.77 -18.74
C LYS A 132 -13.14 0.82 -18.20
N LEU A 133 -12.82 0.12 -17.11
CA LEU A 133 -13.64 -0.94 -16.54
C LEU A 133 -14.52 -0.46 -15.37
N TYR A 134 -14.38 0.78 -14.92
CA TYR A 134 -15.18 1.30 -13.83
C TYR A 134 -16.68 1.31 -14.18
N PRO A 135 -17.57 0.63 -13.41
CA PRO A 135 -18.94 0.36 -13.86
C PRO A 135 -19.84 1.58 -14.08
N CYS A 136 -19.56 2.69 -13.38
CA CYS A 136 -20.24 3.96 -13.62
C CYS A 136 -19.59 4.65 -14.83
N TRP A 137 -20.19 4.54 -16.01
CA TRP A 137 -19.62 5.07 -17.26
C TRP A 137 -19.36 6.60 -17.20
N VAL A 138 -20.29 7.40 -16.66
CA VAL A 138 -20.07 8.86 -16.49
C VAL A 138 -18.89 9.17 -15.56
N CYS A 139 -18.69 8.35 -14.53
CA CYS A 139 -17.57 8.49 -13.61
C CYS A 139 -16.26 8.06 -14.28
N ALA A 140 -16.30 7.01 -15.10
CA ALA A 140 -15.18 6.46 -15.84
C ALA A 140 -14.66 7.45 -16.90
N GLU A 141 -15.56 8.02 -17.70
CA GLU A 141 -15.24 9.04 -18.71
C GLU A 141 -14.63 10.29 -18.07
N ASP A 142 -15.20 10.74 -16.95
CA ASP A 142 -14.66 11.88 -16.19
C ASP A 142 -13.23 11.61 -15.69
N PHE A 143 -13.00 10.43 -15.12
CA PHE A 143 -11.68 10.02 -14.65
C PHE A 143 -10.67 9.89 -15.80
N GLN A 144 -11.08 9.37 -16.97
CA GLN A 144 -10.26 9.36 -18.18
C GLN A 144 -9.91 10.78 -18.62
N GLY A 145 -10.88 11.71 -18.58
CA GLY A 145 -10.66 13.14 -18.83
C GLY A 145 -9.65 13.76 -17.86
N TYR A 146 -9.74 13.43 -16.57
CA TYR A 146 -8.74 13.84 -15.58
C TYR A 146 -7.34 13.29 -15.93
N MET A 147 -7.22 11.99 -16.23
CA MET A 147 -5.95 11.36 -16.60
C MET A 147 -5.33 11.92 -17.89
N ALA A 148 -6.16 12.44 -18.81
CA ALA A 148 -5.68 13.12 -20.00
C ALA A 148 -4.93 14.41 -19.63
N ARG A 149 -5.45 15.18 -18.67
CA ARG A 149 -4.89 16.44 -18.19
C ARG A 149 -3.77 16.27 -17.16
N GLN A 150 -3.88 15.23 -16.32
CA GLN A 150 -3.02 14.98 -15.16
C GLN A 150 -2.52 13.54 -15.19
N LYS A 151 -1.35 13.32 -15.81
CA LYS A 151 -0.77 11.98 -15.96
C LYS A 151 -0.45 11.35 -14.59
N PRO A 152 -0.76 10.04 -14.38
CA PRO A 152 -0.38 9.34 -13.15
C PRO A 152 1.12 9.45 -12.89
N GLN A 153 1.47 9.87 -11.68
CA GLN A 153 2.85 9.90 -11.21
C GLN A 153 3.13 8.60 -10.46
N VAL A 154 4.00 7.75 -11.00
CA VAL A 154 4.24 6.39 -10.47
C VAL A 154 5.68 6.17 -10.04
N SER A 155 6.51 7.22 -9.95
CA SER A 155 7.94 7.03 -9.67
C SER A 155 8.23 6.61 -8.23
N SER A 156 7.28 6.84 -7.31
CA SER A 156 7.36 6.44 -5.91
C SER A 156 5.98 6.32 -5.28
N ARG A 157 5.93 5.69 -4.09
CA ARG A 157 4.74 5.68 -3.24
C ARG A 157 4.17 7.08 -2.98
N ASP A 158 5.02 8.03 -2.60
CA ASP A 158 4.55 9.36 -2.24
C ASP A 158 3.95 10.08 -3.43
N GLU A 159 4.62 10.06 -4.58
CA GLU A 159 4.12 10.70 -5.79
C GLU A 159 2.79 10.13 -6.25
N PHE A 160 2.63 8.80 -6.21
CA PHE A 160 1.39 8.16 -6.61
C PHE A 160 0.25 8.43 -5.62
N SER A 161 0.50 8.35 -4.31
CA SER A 161 -0.48 8.69 -3.28
C SER A 161 -0.93 10.14 -3.38
N GLN A 162 -0.01 11.07 -3.61
CA GLN A 162 -0.29 12.49 -3.80
C GLN A 162 -1.11 12.73 -5.09
N TRP A 163 -0.75 12.08 -6.20
CA TRP A 163 -1.53 12.15 -7.44
C TRP A 163 -2.95 11.61 -7.26
N LEU A 164 -3.10 10.46 -6.60
CA LEU A 164 -4.39 9.84 -6.34
C LEU A 164 -5.25 10.68 -5.39
N CYS A 165 -4.64 11.31 -4.39
CA CYS A 165 -5.32 12.27 -3.52
C CYS A 165 -5.87 13.46 -4.31
N ARG A 166 -5.06 14.06 -5.19
CA ARG A 166 -5.51 15.17 -6.05
C ARG A 166 -6.63 14.74 -7.01
N ALA A 167 -6.56 13.53 -7.54
CA ALA A 167 -7.63 12.96 -8.37
C ALA A 167 -8.94 12.81 -7.59
N HIS A 168 -8.86 12.31 -6.35
CA HIS A 168 -10.02 12.21 -5.46
C HIS A 168 -10.57 13.61 -5.12
N ASN A 169 -9.71 14.60 -4.87
CA ASN A 169 -10.14 15.97 -4.63
C ASN A 169 -10.79 16.63 -5.86
N ASP A 170 -10.41 16.24 -7.08
CA ASP A 170 -11.11 16.70 -8.29
C ASP A 170 -12.57 16.25 -8.30
N VAL A 171 -12.82 14.99 -7.93
CA VAL A 171 -14.17 14.45 -7.74
C VAL A 171 -14.87 15.15 -6.56
N ASN A 172 -14.19 15.39 -5.45
CA ASN A 172 -14.78 16.11 -4.31
C ASN A 172 -15.27 17.50 -4.71
N ARG A 173 -14.43 18.29 -5.40
CA ARG A 173 -14.81 19.62 -5.91
C ARG A 173 -16.03 19.53 -6.83
N LYS A 174 -16.03 18.58 -7.78
CA LYS A 174 -17.16 18.37 -8.71
C LYS A 174 -18.47 18.03 -7.99
N LEU A 175 -18.39 17.31 -6.87
CA LEU A 175 -19.54 16.92 -6.05
C LEU A 175 -19.85 17.91 -4.92
N GLY A 176 -19.18 19.06 -4.84
CA GLY A 176 -19.36 20.05 -3.78
C GLY A 176 -18.96 19.55 -2.38
N LYS A 177 -18.06 18.55 -2.31
CA LYS A 177 -17.53 18.00 -1.05
C LYS A 177 -16.26 18.77 -0.64
N PRO A 178 -15.96 18.84 0.67
CA PRO A 178 -14.69 19.40 1.14
C PRO A 178 -13.48 18.67 0.54
N GLU A 179 -12.43 19.42 0.25
CA GLU A 179 -11.16 18.84 -0.17
C GLU A 179 -10.45 18.18 1.02
N PHE A 180 -9.82 17.04 0.77
CA PHE A 180 -8.96 16.36 1.73
C PHE A 180 -7.55 16.94 1.68
N ASP A 181 -6.92 17.16 2.82
CA ASP A 181 -5.52 17.59 2.90
C ASP A 181 -4.58 16.44 2.50
N CYS A 182 -4.04 16.53 1.28
CA CYS A 182 -3.16 15.49 0.74
C CYS A 182 -1.88 15.29 1.55
N SER A 183 -1.44 16.24 2.38
CA SER A 183 -0.30 16.02 3.29
C SER A 183 -0.57 14.92 4.33
N ARG A 184 -1.85 14.56 4.52
CA ARG A 184 -2.32 13.58 5.52
C ARG A 184 -2.74 12.25 4.88
N TRP A 185 -2.40 12.01 3.62
CA TRP A 185 -2.72 10.76 2.92
C TRP A 185 -2.19 9.54 3.69
N ASP A 186 -0.98 9.67 4.26
CA ASP A 186 -0.28 8.57 4.91
C ASP A 186 -0.96 8.14 6.21
N GLU A 187 -1.34 9.11 7.04
CA GLU A 187 -2.12 8.89 8.26
C GLU A 187 -3.45 8.21 7.95
N ARG A 188 -4.14 8.68 6.91
CA ARG A 188 -5.47 8.18 6.56
C ARG A 188 -5.44 6.75 6.00
N TRP A 189 -4.41 6.40 5.23
CA TRP A 189 -4.43 5.18 4.41
C TRP A 189 -3.39 4.13 4.75
N ARG A 190 -2.36 4.46 5.55
CA ARG A 190 -1.28 3.51 5.88
C ARG A 190 -1.00 3.40 7.37
N THR A 191 -0.71 4.53 8.03
CA THR A 191 -0.12 4.51 9.38
C THR A 191 -1.16 4.58 10.48
N GLY A 192 -2.27 5.28 10.25
CA GLY A 192 -3.22 5.68 11.29
C GLY A 192 -2.91 7.09 11.78
N TRP A 193 -3.89 7.69 12.45
CA TRP A 193 -3.78 9.06 12.96
C TRP A 193 -2.85 9.14 14.18
N LYS A 194 -2.05 10.21 14.26
CA LYS A 194 -1.10 10.43 15.36
C LYS A 194 -1.73 10.56 16.76
N ASP A 195 -3.04 10.82 16.83
CA ASP A 195 -3.79 10.86 18.09
C ASP A 195 -4.09 9.48 18.68
N GLY A 196 -3.67 8.39 18.00
CA GLY A 196 -3.81 7.02 18.49
C GLY A 196 -5.21 6.45 18.36
N ARG A 197 -6.18 7.14 17.74
CA ARG A 197 -7.57 6.64 17.61
C ARG A 197 -7.72 5.41 16.72
N CYS A 198 -6.63 4.99 16.09
CA CYS A 198 -6.56 3.86 15.18
C CYS A 198 -5.78 2.67 15.75
N ASP A 199 -5.42 2.74 17.03
CA ASP A 199 -4.61 1.76 17.77
C ASP A 199 -5.35 1.12 18.95
#